data_AF-A0A924VA02-F1
#
_entry.id   AF-A0A924VA02-F1
#
_cell.length_a   1.000
_cell.length_b   1.000
_cell.length_c   1.000
_cell.angle_alpha   90.00
_cell.angle_beta   90.00
_cell.angle_gamma   90.00
#
_symmetry.space_group_name_H-M   'P 1'
#
loop_
_entity.id
_entity.type
_entity.pdbx_description
1 polymer ?
#
loop_
_entity_poly.entity_id
_entity_poly.type
_entity_poly.pdbx_seq_one_letter_code
_entity_poly.pdbx_strand_id
1 'polypeptide(L)'
;MNAKLIFRIVILISGLVGVIYASNYFSSRPFQSSLDEVFQTGSRFQWCSTTQAKFKWFNAEIAQKTKRIGRENLAKTYCSVQMESIQGIDIKKANWDKLAEGLDSEGQVVALEWDRSLQIFRAAGLPFKSSVLYKELAD
;
A
#
# COMPACT_ATOMS: atom_id res chain seq x y z
N MET A 1 2.67 32.75 -38.68
CA MET A 1 2.75 31.92 -37.46
C MET A 1 2.28 30.51 -37.80
N ASN A 2 3.09 29.49 -37.51
CA ASN A 2 2.80 28.10 -37.91
C ASN A 2 1.68 27.50 -37.05
N ALA A 3 0.49 27.31 -37.63
CA ALA A 3 -0.69 26.74 -36.96
C ALA A 3 -0.42 25.38 -36.28
N LYS A 4 0.50 24.57 -36.82
CA LYS A 4 0.97 23.32 -36.20
C LYS A 4 1.64 23.52 -34.83
N LEU A 5 2.33 24.65 -34.64
CA LEU A 5 3.02 24.96 -33.38
C LEU A 5 2.02 25.40 -32.30
N ILE A 6 1.03 26.20 -32.68
CA ILE A 6 -0.05 26.64 -31.78
C ILE A 6 -0.88 25.43 -31.32
N PHE A 7 -1.24 24.52 -32.23
CA PHE A 7 -2.01 23.32 -31.87
C PHE A 7 -1.29 22.41 -30.85
N ARG A 8 0.04 22.23 -31.01
CA ARG A 8 0.86 21.46 -30.05
C ARG A 8 0.94 22.13 -28.69
N ILE A 9 1.05 23.45 -28.65
CA ILE A 9 1.08 24.23 -27.41
C ILE A 9 -0.27 24.13 -26.69
N VAL A 10 -1.39 24.24 -27.42
CA VAL A 10 -2.74 24.11 -26.85
C VAL A 10 -2.95 22.73 -26.24
N ILE A 11 -2.53 21.65 -26.92
CA ILE A 11 -2.62 20.28 -26.39
C ILE A 11 -1.76 20.10 -25.13
N LEU A 12 -0.56 20.66 -25.11
CA LEU A 12 0.31 20.59 -23.93
C LEU A 12 -0.30 21.31 -22.73
N ILE A 13 -0.89 22.49 -22.95
CA ILE A 13 -1.53 23.28 -21.89
C ILE A 13 -2.79 22.58 -21.38
N SER A 14 -3.67 22.08 -22.26
CA SER A 14 -4.88 21.39 -21.84
C SER A 14 -4.58 20.05 -21.15
N GLY A 15 -3.54 19.34 -21.59
CA GLY A 15 -3.03 18.15 -20.88
C GLY A 15 -2.52 18.49 -19.49
N LEU A 16 -1.74 19.56 -19.34
CA LEU A 16 -1.24 20.01 -18.04
C LEU A 16 -2.37 20.41 -17.08
N VAL A 17 -3.36 21.17 -17.58
CA VAL A 17 -4.55 21.55 -16.79
C VAL A 17 -5.34 20.31 -16.35
N GLY A 18 -5.48 19.31 -17.22
CA GLY A 18 -6.12 18.03 -16.88
C GLY A 18 -5.41 17.30 -15.76
N VAL A 19 -4.07 17.22 -15.80
CA VAL A 19 -3.25 16.59 -14.75
C VAL A 19 -3.39 17.33 -13.41
N ILE A 20 -3.41 18.66 -13.42
CA ILE A 20 -3.59 19.47 -12.21
C ILE A 20 -4.99 19.25 -11.61
N TYR A 21 -6.03 19.24 -12.44
CA TYR A 21 -7.40 19.01 -11.98
C TYR A 21 -7.58 17.61 -11.39
N ALA A 22 -7.02 16.59 -12.05
CA ALA A 22 -7.02 15.22 -11.54
C ALA A 22 -6.27 15.13 -10.19
N SER A 23 -5.08 15.72 -10.09
CA SER A 23 -4.32 15.75 -8.83
C SER A 23 -5.08 16.42 -7.68
N ASN A 24 -5.79 17.52 -7.96
CA ASN A 24 -6.62 18.21 -6.97
C ASN A 24 -7.86 17.39 -6.59
N TYR A 25 -8.46 16.67 -7.54
CA TYR A 25 -9.58 15.77 -7.26
C TYR A 25 -9.18 14.56 -6.40
N PHE A 26 -8.04 13.91 -6.70
CA PHE A 26 -7.49 12.84 -5.84
C PHE A 26 -7.11 13.36 -4.44
N SER A 27 -6.80 14.64 -4.31
CA SER A 27 -6.51 15.30 -3.04
C SER A 27 -7.78 15.82 -2.33
N SER A 28 -8.96 15.72 -2.95
CA SER A 28 -10.19 16.28 -2.43
C SER A 28 -10.86 15.37 -1.39
N ARG A 29 -11.51 15.99 -0.40
CA ARG A 29 -12.26 15.32 0.68
C ARG A 29 -13.26 14.24 0.22
N PRO A 30 -13.99 14.34 -0.91
CA PRO A 30 -14.92 13.29 -1.33
C PRO A 30 -14.22 11.98 -1.74
N PHE A 31 -13.04 12.03 -2.37
CA PHE A 31 -12.28 10.81 -2.68
C PHE A 31 -11.75 10.15 -1.41
N GLN A 32 -11.27 10.96 -0.45
CA GLN A 32 -10.88 10.46 0.88
C GLN A 32 -12.06 9.84 1.62
N SER A 33 -13.25 10.44 1.55
CA SER A 33 -14.48 9.92 2.18
C SER A 33 -14.89 8.55 1.62
N SER A 34 -14.82 8.33 0.30
CA SER A 34 -15.15 7.02 -0.28
C SER A 34 -14.14 5.93 0.07
N LEU A 35 -12.86 6.29 0.18
CA LEU A 35 -11.85 5.37 0.69
C LEU A 35 -12.08 5.06 2.17
N ASP A 36 -12.39 6.07 2.98
CA ASP A 36 -12.73 5.89 4.39
C ASP A 36 -13.96 5.00 4.60
N GLU A 37 -14.95 5.06 3.72
CA GLU A 37 -16.12 4.16 3.77
C GLU A 37 -15.75 2.69 3.51
N VAL A 38 -14.79 2.45 2.61
CA VAL A 38 -14.20 1.12 2.34
C VAL A 38 -13.32 0.64 3.51
N PHE A 39 -12.70 1.54 4.25
CA PHE A 39 -11.86 1.21 5.41
C PHE A 39 -12.64 1.08 6.72
N GLN A 40 -13.73 1.82 6.92
CA GLN A 40 -14.54 1.79 8.15
C GLN A 40 -15.26 0.45 8.39
N THR A 41 -15.47 -0.35 7.34
CA THR A 41 -16.04 -1.70 7.47
C THR A 41 -15.00 -2.77 7.84
N GLY A 42 -13.74 -2.40 8.10
CA GLY A 42 -12.70 -3.35 8.49
C GLY A 42 -12.37 -4.33 7.37
N SER A 43 -12.26 -3.82 6.14
CA SER A 43 -12.01 -4.61 4.95
C SER A 43 -10.72 -5.43 5.13
N ARG A 44 -10.87 -6.76 4.96
CA ARG A 44 -9.73 -7.67 4.90
C ARG A 44 -9.07 -7.50 3.55
N PHE A 45 -7.80 -7.15 3.56
CA PHE A 45 -6.96 -7.05 2.39
C PHE A 45 -5.94 -8.18 2.39
N GLN A 46 -5.85 -8.86 1.27
CA GLN A 46 -4.89 -9.92 1.07
C GLN A 46 -3.79 -9.42 0.13
N TRP A 47 -2.63 -9.08 0.68
CA TRP A 47 -1.53 -8.51 -0.10
C TRP A 47 -0.61 -9.56 -0.72
N CYS A 48 -0.62 -10.78 -0.19
CA CYS A 48 0.04 -11.94 -0.77
C CYS A 48 -0.88 -13.17 -0.83
N SER A 49 -0.59 -14.08 -1.74
CA SER A 49 -1.25 -15.35 -1.91
C SER A 49 -1.03 -16.22 -0.67
N THR A 50 -2.13 -16.67 -0.09
CA THR A 50 -2.15 -17.61 1.04
C THR A 50 -1.89 -19.06 0.60
N THR A 51 -1.94 -19.33 -0.70
CA THR A 51 -1.76 -20.67 -1.29
C THR A 51 -0.39 -20.85 -1.95
N GLN A 52 0.22 -19.77 -2.43
CA GLN A 52 1.55 -19.81 -3.02
C GLN A 52 2.60 -19.58 -1.92
N ALA A 53 3.31 -20.64 -1.52
CA ALA A 53 4.25 -20.66 -0.39
C ALA A 53 5.56 -19.85 -0.60
N LYS A 54 5.58 -18.88 -1.52
CA LYS A 54 6.71 -17.98 -1.74
C LYS A 54 6.52 -16.72 -0.90
N PHE A 55 6.81 -16.88 0.39
CA PHE A 55 6.82 -15.79 1.36
C PHE A 55 8.22 -15.69 1.99
N LYS A 56 8.78 -14.48 2.06
CA LYS A 56 10.13 -14.25 2.59
C LYS A 56 10.17 -12.99 3.46
N TRP A 57 10.65 -13.12 4.69
CA TRP A 57 11.01 -11.97 5.54
C TRP A 57 12.40 -11.44 5.18
N PHE A 58 12.55 -10.11 5.11
CA PHE A 58 13.83 -9.42 4.99
C PHE A 58 14.40 -9.03 6.36
N ASN A 59 13.53 -8.77 7.34
CA ASN A 59 13.96 -8.47 8.70
C ASN A 59 14.34 -9.77 9.45
N ALA A 60 15.58 -9.85 9.92
CA ALA A 60 16.12 -11.04 10.57
C ALA A 60 15.44 -11.38 11.91
N GLU A 61 15.01 -10.38 12.69
CA GLU A 61 14.34 -10.56 13.97
C GLU A 61 12.95 -11.19 13.76
N ILE A 62 12.17 -10.63 12.83
CA ILE A 62 10.84 -11.16 12.46
C ILE A 62 10.98 -12.56 11.84
N ALA A 63 11.99 -12.78 10.99
CA ALA A 63 12.27 -14.10 10.42
C ALA A 63 12.57 -15.15 11.49
N GLN A 64 13.31 -14.79 12.54
CA GLN A 64 13.59 -15.69 13.67
C GLN A 64 12.33 -15.94 14.52
N LYS A 65 11.56 -14.90 14.86
CA LYS A 65 10.32 -15.01 15.65
C LYS A 65 9.31 -15.95 14.98
N THR A 66 9.18 -15.82 13.66
CA THR A 66 8.22 -16.58 12.86
C THR A 66 8.76 -17.94 12.36
N LYS A 67 10.02 -18.29 12.62
CA LYS A 67 10.67 -19.53 12.13
C LYS A 67 9.94 -20.82 12.56
N ARG A 68 9.26 -20.79 13.70
CA ARG A 68 8.50 -21.93 14.25
C ARG A 68 7.10 -22.06 13.64
N ILE A 69 6.62 -21.03 12.96
CA ILE A 69 5.34 -21.02 12.28
C ILE A 69 5.54 -21.70 10.92
N GLY A 70 4.82 -22.78 10.66
CA GLY A 70 4.86 -23.44 9.35
C GLY A 70 4.49 -22.46 8.23
N ARG A 71 5.11 -22.60 7.05
CA ARG A 71 4.98 -21.64 5.93
C ARG A 71 3.52 -21.34 5.54
N GLU A 72 2.66 -22.36 5.56
CA GLU A 72 1.23 -22.20 5.26
C GLU A 72 0.50 -21.34 6.30
N ASN A 73 0.80 -21.55 7.59
CA ASN A 73 0.20 -20.77 8.67
C ASN A 73 0.73 -19.34 8.66
N LEU A 74 2.01 -19.16 8.31
CA LEU A 74 2.63 -17.86 8.20
C LEU A 74 1.95 -17.03 7.09
N ALA A 75 1.74 -17.61 5.91
CA ALA A 75 1.01 -16.93 4.84
C ALA A 75 -0.44 -16.60 5.24
N LYS A 76 -1.17 -17.53 5.89
CA LYS A 76 -2.54 -17.27 6.36
C LYS A 76 -2.61 -16.13 7.39
N THR A 77 -1.64 -16.06 8.30
CA THR A 77 -1.62 -15.05 9.37
C THR A 77 -1.16 -13.68 8.88
N TYR A 78 -0.13 -13.62 8.03
CA TYR A 78 0.51 -12.35 7.66
C TYR A 78 0.12 -11.82 6.28
N CYS A 79 -0.44 -12.63 5.38
CA CYS A 79 -0.90 -12.15 4.07
C CYS A 79 -2.27 -11.46 4.12
N SER A 80 -3.17 -11.89 5.03
CA SER A 80 -4.49 -11.29 5.19
C SER A 80 -4.48 -10.31 6.36
N VAL A 81 -4.53 -9.03 6.04
CA VAL A 81 -4.44 -7.94 7.00
C VAL A 81 -5.77 -7.20 7.05
N GLN A 82 -6.18 -6.79 8.24
CA GLN A 82 -7.30 -5.88 8.39
C GLN A 82 -6.77 -4.46 8.14
N MET A 83 -7.31 -3.78 7.12
CA MET A 83 -6.96 -2.40 6.84
C MET A 83 -7.77 -1.47 7.73
N GLU A 84 -7.09 -0.46 8.26
CA GLU A 84 -7.64 0.64 9.03
C GLU A 84 -7.30 1.97 8.33
N SER A 85 -8.13 2.99 8.55
CA SER A 85 -7.94 4.31 7.94
C SER A 85 -6.65 4.98 8.42
N ILE A 86 -5.96 5.62 7.48
CA ILE A 86 -4.72 6.38 7.68
C ILE A 86 -4.97 7.89 7.90
N GLN A 87 -6.20 8.28 8.28
CA GLN A 87 -6.56 9.67 8.56
C GLN A 87 -5.53 10.36 9.47
N GLY A 88 -5.18 11.60 9.11
CA GLY A 88 -4.24 12.44 9.87
C GLY A 88 -2.76 12.13 9.65
N ILE A 89 -2.42 11.17 8.78
CA ILE A 89 -1.02 10.84 8.47
C ILE A 89 -0.58 11.45 7.13
N ASP A 90 0.55 12.16 7.15
CA ASP A 90 1.21 12.66 5.95
C ASP A 90 2.08 11.57 5.32
N ILE A 91 1.47 10.80 4.42
CA ILE A 91 2.11 9.67 3.70
C ILE A 91 3.36 10.12 2.92
N LYS A 92 3.46 11.40 2.55
CA LYS A 92 4.62 11.92 1.80
C LYS A 92 5.90 11.95 2.64
N LYS A 93 5.76 11.95 3.97
CA LYS A 93 6.90 11.90 4.91
C LYS A 93 7.28 10.47 5.28
N ALA A 94 6.58 9.47 4.76
CA ALA A 94 6.79 8.09 5.15
C ALA A 94 8.13 7.56 4.63
N ASN A 95 8.91 6.95 5.51
CA ASN A 95 10.12 6.22 5.19
C ASN A 95 9.82 4.72 5.17
N TRP A 96 9.78 4.14 3.97
CA TRP A 96 9.33 2.77 3.75
C TRP A 96 10.49 1.78 3.85
N ASP A 97 10.46 0.93 4.87
CA ASP A 97 11.39 -0.19 5.00
C ASP A 97 10.73 -1.49 4.52
N LYS A 98 11.43 -2.24 3.65
CA LYS A 98 10.95 -3.55 3.18
C LYS A 98 10.99 -4.57 4.31
N LEU A 99 9.83 -5.11 4.68
CA LEU A 99 9.70 -6.15 5.70
C LEU A 99 9.64 -7.54 5.10
N ALA A 100 8.79 -7.73 4.09
CA ALA A 100 8.56 -9.04 3.49
C ALA A 100 8.33 -8.94 1.98
N GLU A 101 8.46 -10.08 1.32
CA GLU A 101 8.11 -10.32 -0.07
C GLU A 101 7.18 -11.52 -0.14
N GLY A 102 6.13 -11.39 -0.95
CA GLY A 102 5.20 -12.45 -1.28
C GLY A 102 4.85 -12.43 -2.77
N LEU A 103 4.22 -13.50 -3.24
CA LEU A 103 3.51 -13.46 -4.53
C LEU A 103 2.07 -13.04 -4.30
N ASP A 104 1.47 -12.23 -5.16
CA ASP A 104 0.04 -11.96 -5.14
C ASP A 104 -0.77 -13.08 -5.83
N SER A 105 -2.08 -12.87 -6.02
CA SER A 105 -2.96 -13.83 -6.71
C SER A 105 -2.62 -14.02 -8.19
N GLU A 106 -1.96 -13.05 -8.82
CA GLU A 106 -1.51 -13.09 -10.22
C GLU A 106 -0.10 -13.67 -10.37
N GLY A 107 0.58 -13.96 -9.26
CA GLY A 107 1.95 -14.45 -9.24
C GLY A 107 3.00 -13.34 -9.40
N GLN A 108 2.61 -12.07 -9.22
CA GLN A 108 3.53 -10.95 -9.19
C GLN A 108 4.17 -10.82 -7.82
N VAL A 109 5.43 -10.39 -7.79
CA VAL A 109 6.16 -10.15 -6.55
C VAL A 109 5.70 -8.84 -5.92
N VAL A 110 5.14 -8.92 -4.71
CA VAL A 110 4.68 -7.76 -3.93
C VAL A 110 5.48 -7.69 -2.64
N ALA A 111 5.95 -6.48 -2.31
CA ALA A 111 6.62 -6.21 -1.04
C ALA A 111 5.63 -5.67 -0.02
N LEU A 112 5.76 -6.15 1.22
CA LEU A 112 5.21 -5.51 2.40
C LEU A 112 6.26 -4.57 2.97
N GLU A 113 5.91 -3.31 3.06
CA GLU A 113 6.75 -2.23 3.56
C GLU A 113 6.15 -1.62 4.81
N TRP A 114 6.99 -1.09 5.70
CA TRP A 114 6.57 -0.51 6.96
C TRP A 114 7.34 0.77 7.23
N ASP A 115 6.60 1.80 7.64
CA ASP A 115 7.16 2.95 8.35
C ASP A 115 6.89 2.78 9.84
N ARG A 116 7.96 2.54 10.60
CA ARG A 116 7.90 2.36 12.06
C ARG A 116 7.46 3.62 12.80
N SER A 117 7.85 4.80 12.30
CA SER A 117 7.59 6.09 12.95
C SER A 117 6.13 6.51 12.84
N LEU A 118 5.52 6.24 11.69
CA LEU A 118 4.12 6.57 11.41
C LEU A 118 3.16 5.40 11.69
N GLN A 119 3.70 4.21 12.00
CA GLN A 119 2.95 2.98 12.25
C GLN A 119 2.01 2.61 11.09
N ILE A 120 2.49 2.81 9.86
CA ILE A 120 1.73 2.51 8.63
C ILE A 120 2.46 1.49 7.78
N PHE A 121 1.69 0.66 7.12
CA PHE A 121 2.16 -0.35 6.19
C PHE A 121 1.83 0.06 4.76
N ARG A 122 2.57 -0.48 3.80
CA ARG A 122 2.28 -0.36 2.38
C ARG A 122 2.49 -1.70 1.71
N ALA A 123 1.56 -2.09 0.85
CA ALA A 123 1.73 -3.24 -0.04
C ALA A 123 1.06 -2.95 -1.38
N ALA A 124 1.67 -3.37 -2.48
CA ALA A 124 1.23 -3.06 -3.84
C ALA A 124 0.96 -1.55 -4.08
N GLY A 125 1.72 -0.68 -3.39
CA GLY A 125 1.54 0.78 -3.46
C GLY A 125 0.38 1.34 -2.64
N LEU A 126 -0.45 0.50 -1.99
CA LEU A 126 -1.57 0.91 -1.15
C LEU A 126 -1.11 1.07 0.31
N PRO A 127 -1.15 2.29 0.89
CA PRO A 127 -0.84 2.52 2.30
C PRO A 127 -2.05 2.22 3.21
N PHE A 128 -1.80 1.66 4.38
CA PHE A 128 -2.83 1.31 5.36
C PHE A 128 -2.29 1.23 6.78
N LYS A 129 -3.19 1.36 7.77
CA LYS A 129 -2.91 0.92 9.14
C LYS A 129 -3.40 -0.50 9.35
N SER A 130 -2.77 -1.21 10.27
CA SER A 130 -3.27 -2.49 10.75
C SER A 130 -2.79 -2.72 12.17
N SER A 131 -3.68 -2.57 13.15
CA SER A 131 -3.36 -2.75 14.57
C SER A 131 -2.93 -4.20 14.85
N VAL A 132 -3.55 -5.17 14.17
CA VAL A 132 -3.21 -6.59 14.28
C VAL A 132 -1.78 -6.85 13.79
N LEU A 133 -1.46 -6.38 12.58
CA LEU A 133 -0.12 -6.59 12.01
C LEU A 133 0.95 -5.86 12.83
N TYR A 134 0.65 -4.64 13.28
CA TYR A 134 1.55 -3.88 14.16
C TYR A 134 1.84 -4.66 15.44
N LYS A 135 0.81 -5.17 16.13
CA LYS A 135 0.99 -5.95 17.35
C LYS A 135 1.85 -7.20 17.13
N GLU A 136 1.58 -7.96 16.07
CA GLU A 136 2.32 -9.18 15.76
C GLU A 136 3.81 -8.93 15.44
N LEU A 137 4.13 -7.76 14.86
CA LEU A 137 5.48 -7.41 14.40
C LEU A 137 6.29 -6.54 15.37
N ALA A 138 5.62 -5.77 16.24
CA ALA A 138 6.26 -4.85 17.18
C ALA A 138 6.46 -5.45 18.59
N ASP A 139 5.64 -6.44 18.99
CA ASP A 139 5.90 -7.29 20.16
C ASP A 139 7.01 -8.33 19.86
#